data_AF-A0A0P7HD44-F1
#
_entry.id   AF-A0A0P7HD44-F1
#
_cell.length_a   1.000
_cell.length_b   1.000
_cell.length_c   1.000
_cell.angle_alpha   90.00
_cell.angle_beta   90.00
_cell.angle_gamma   90.00
#
_symmetry.space_group_name_H-M   'P 1'
#
loop_
_entity.id
_entity.type
_entity.pdbx_description
1 polymer ?
#
loop_
_entity_poly.entity_id
_entity_poly.type
_entity_poly.pdbx_seq_one_letter_code
_entity_poly.pdbx_strand_id
1 'polypeptide(L)'
;MSDRGKIDRAFFAERIAPRLGAERDDVALGPTAGVDFGLLEFDGTGLAVATDPISVLPALGFERAGRFALHVALSDVAVAGVAPSHLAISFSLPESISDAEFDALWTGIHEECAALGRASSPATPRATPAPSSRGSAPRRRWASVTPWRSCGRTARARATACS
;
A
#
# COMPACT_ATOMS: atom_id res chain seq x y z
N MET A 1 16.40 4.14 18.45
CA MET A 1 15.77 5.02 17.46
C MET A 1 16.84 5.97 16.97
N SER A 2 17.12 5.94 15.67
CA SER A 2 18.04 6.90 15.07
C SER A 2 17.43 8.31 15.05
N ASP A 3 18.29 9.32 15.02
CA ASP A 3 17.93 10.76 14.98
C ASP A 3 17.17 11.16 13.69
N ARG A 4 16.93 10.21 12.77
CA ARG A 4 16.27 10.42 11.46
C ARG A 4 14.85 9.86 11.38
N GLY A 5 14.25 9.46 12.50
CA GLY A 5 12.90 8.87 12.53
C GLY A 5 12.79 7.46 11.95
N LYS A 6 13.87 6.90 11.38
CA LYS A 6 13.94 5.49 10.95
C LYS A 6 14.32 4.59 12.13
N ILE A 7 13.67 3.43 12.19
CA ILE A 7 14.00 2.37 13.14
C ILE A 7 15.38 1.80 12.77
N ASP A 8 16.29 1.75 13.74
CA ASP A 8 17.60 1.15 13.54
C ASP A 8 17.54 -0.39 13.62
N ARG A 9 18.57 -1.06 13.10
CA ARG A 9 18.59 -2.53 13.00
C ARG A 9 18.54 -3.21 14.36
N ALA A 10 19.16 -2.62 15.38
CA ALA A 10 19.16 -3.16 16.74
C ALA A 10 17.75 -3.14 17.34
N PHE A 11 17.07 -1.99 17.22
CA PHE A 11 15.69 -1.85 17.67
C PHE A 11 14.76 -2.82 16.94
N PHE A 12 14.91 -2.98 15.62
CA PHE A 12 14.13 -3.96 14.87
C PHE A 12 14.32 -5.38 15.43
N ALA A 13 15.58 -5.82 15.58
CA ALA A 13 15.91 -7.15 16.06
C ALA A 13 15.41 -7.42 17.50
N GLU A 14 15.51 -6.44 18.39
CA GLU A 14 15.13 -6.60 19.80
C GLU A 14 13.62 -6.42 20.05
N ARG A 15 12.98 -5.53 19.28
CA ARG A 15 11.62 -5.06 19.59
C ARG A 15 10.57 -5.55 18.61
N ILE A 16 10.90 -5.75 17.34
CA ILE A 16 9.92 -6.05 16.29
C ILE A 16 10.01 -7.52 15.88
N ALA A 17 11.20 -7.98 15.47
CA ALA A 17 11.41 -9.34 14.95
C ALA A 17 10.88 -10.47 15.86
N PRO A 18 10.95 -10.38 17.21
CA PRO A 18 10.43 -11.45 18.08
C PRO A 18 8.89 -11.47 18.21
N ARG A 19 8.17 -10.53 17.60
CA ARG A 19 6.73 -10.28 17.81
C ARG A 19 5.96 -10.17 16.48
N LEU A 20 6.33 -10.98 15.49
CA LEU A 20 5.74 -10.94 14.15
C LEU A 20 4.46 -11.77 13.99
N GLY A 21 4.05 -12.50 15.02
CA GLY A 21 2.86 -13.34 15.02
C GLY A 21 3.19 -14.80 14.74
N ALA A 22 2.26 -15.51 14.07
CA ALA A 22 2.45 -16.90 13.73
C ALA A 22 3.39 -17.06 12.55
N GLU A 23 4.31 -18.03 12.64
CA GLU A 23 5.11 -18.49 11.52
C GLU A 23 4.21 -19.10 10.44
N ARG A 24 4.56 -18.86 9.18
CA ARG A 24 3.86 -19.43 8.02
C ARG A 24 4.85 -19.84 6.95
N ASP A 25 4.63 -21.02 6.39
CA ASP A 25 5.52 -21.61 5.39
C ASP A 25 5.47 -20.90 4.03
N ASP A 26 4.41 -20.10 3.78
CA ASP A 26 4.24 -19.32 2.56
C ASP A 26 4.92 -17.95 2.61
N VAL A 27 5.58 -17.59 3.71
CA VAL A 27 6.34 -16.34 3.86
C VAL A 27 7.81 -16.58 3.52
N ALA A 28 8.19 -16.31 2.27
CA ALA A 28 9.57 -16.42 1.80
C ALA A 28 10.47 -15.27 2.30
N LEU A 29 9.91 -14.07 2.47
CA LEU A 29 10.58 -12.93 3.09
C LEU A 29 9.61 -12.16 3.99
N GLY A 30 9.78 -12.30 5.30
CA GLY A 30 9.05 -11.53 6.30
C GLY A 30 9.64 -10.14 6.53
N PRO A 31 9.04 -9.36 7.46
CA PRO A 31 9.55 -8.05 7.84
C PRO A 31 11.06 -8.11 8.16
N THR A 32 11.84 -7.29 7.45
CA THR A 32 13.30 -7.29 7.55
C THR A 32 13.80 -5.84 7.54
N ALA A 33 14.70 -5.51 8.48
CA ALA A 33 15.25 -4.15 8.55
C ALA A 33 15.94 -3.76 7.23
N GLY A 34 15.47 -2.69 6.60
CA GLY A 34 15.98 -2.19 5.32
C GLY A 34 15.38 -2.84 4.07
N VAL A 35 14.31 -3.63 4.23
CA VAL A 35 13.51 -4.17 3.13
C VAL A 35 12.12 -3.52 3.19
N ASP A 36 11.71 -2.91 2.07
CA ASP A 36 10.46 -2.14 1.97
C ASP A 36 9.26 -2.99 1.46
N PHE A 37 9.46 -4.29 1.26
CA PHE A 37 8.44 -5.25 0.82
C PHE A 37 8.57 -6.60 1.53
N GLY A 38 7.48 -7.35 1.59
CA GLY A 38 7.46 -8.77 1.95
C GLY A 38 7.33 -9.64 0.69
N LEU A 39 7.77 -10.89 0.78
CA LEU A 39 7.62 -11.88 -0.29
C LEU A 39 6.83 -13.08 0.23
N LEU A 40 5.74 -13.40 -0.45
CA LEU A 40 4.99 -14.62 -0.26
C LEU A 40 5.26 -15.57 -1.44
N GLU A 41 5.28 -16.87 -1.20
CA GLU A 41 5.42 -17.87 -2.25
C GLU A 41 4.25 -18.86 -2.21
N PHE A 42 3.62 -19.04 -3.38
CA PHE A 42 2.50 -19.96 -3.56
C PHE A 42 2.71 -20.75 -4.84
N ASP A 43 2.77 -22.08 -4.75
CA ASP A 43 2.89 -22.97 -5.92
C ASP A 43 4.00 -22.56 -6.90
N GLY A 44 5.17 -22.15 -6.38
CA GLY A 44 6.31 -21.68 -7.16
C GLY A 44 6.14 -20.29 -7.79
N THR A 45 5.13 -19.52 -7.36
CA THR A 45 4.89 -18.13 -7.75
C THR A 45 5.15 -17.20 -6.57
N GLY A 46 6.07 -16.27 -6.76
CA GLY A 46 6.36 -15.21 -5.79
C GLY A 46 5.40 -14.03 -5.91
N LEU A 47 4.91 -13.53 -4.78
CA LEU A 47 4.12 -12.31 -4.65
C LEU A 47 4.86 -11.32 -3.75
N ALA A 48 5.45 -10.28 -4.35
CA ALA A 48 6.01 -9.15 -3.61
C ALA A 48 4.88 -8.20 -3.18
N VAL A 49 4.85 -7.85 -1.90
CA VAL A 49 3.83 -6.97 -1.32
C VAL A 49 4.53 -5.86 -0.56
N ALA A 50 4.27 -4.61 -0.93
CA ALA A 50 4.61 -3.44 -0.13
C ALA A 50 3.32 -2.73 0.28
N THR A 51 3.36 -2.04 1.42
CA THR A 51 2.26 -1.18 1.85
C THR A 51 2.84 0.07 2.46
N ASP A 52 2.40 1.21 1.93
CA ASP A 52 2.81 2.51 2.41
C ASP A 52 1.60 3.42 2.55
N PRO A 53 1.55 4.26 3.60
CA PRO A 53 0.48 5.23 3.76
C PRO A 53 0.58 6.30 2.66
N ILE A 54 -0.47 6.40 1.85
CA ILE A 54 -0.53 7.44 0.82
C ILE A 54 -0.71 8.82 1.47
N SER A 55 0.26 9.69 1.20
CA SER A 55 0.20 11.11 1.53
C SER A 55 -0.23 11.92 0.31
N VAL A 56 -1.37 12.59 0.40
CA VAL A 56 -1.85 13.52 -0.64
C VAL A 56 -1.27 14.90 -0.36
N LEU A 57 -0.73 15.55 -1.40
CA LEU A 57 -0.19 16.91 -1.35
C LEU A 57 -1.13 17.86 -2.10
N PRO A 58 -2.11 18.51 -1.42
CA PRO A 58 -3.10 19.36 -2.09
C PRO A 58 -2.50 20.52 -2.89
N ALA A 59 -1.32 21.00 -2.49
CA ALA A 59 -0.60 22.07 -3.18
C ALA A 59 -0.22 21.74 -4.64
N LEU A 60 -0.21 20.47 -5.03
CA LEU A 60 0.03 20.03 -6.42
C LEU A 60 -1.23 20.09 -7.30
N GLY A 61 -2.40 20.31 -6.70
CA GLY A 61 -3.69 20.00 -7.28
C GLY A 61 -4.01 18.50 -7.17
N PHE A 62 -5.26 18.17 -6.85
CA PHE A 62 -5.64 16.80 -6.46
C PHE A 62 -5.35 15.75 -7.54
N GLU A 63 -5.59 16.05 -8.82
CA GLU A 63 -5.30 15.10 -9.90
C GLU A 63 -3.81 14.76 -9.99
N ARG A 64 -2.92 15.77 -9.98
CA ARG A 64 -1.47 15.55 -9.98
C ARG A 64 -1.01 14.88 -8.68
N ALA A 65 -1.61 15.26 -7.55
CA ALA A 65 -1.33 14.63 -6.27
C ALA A 65 -1.69 13.13 -6.28
N GLY A 66 -2.75 12.74 -6.98
CA GLY A 66 -3.16 11.35 -7.17
C GLY A 66 -2.14 10.56 -7.99
N ARG A 67 -1.70 11.11 -9.14
CA ARG A 67 -0.64 10.52 -9.95
C ARG A 67 0.66 10.37 -9.14
N PHE A 68 1.05 11.42 -8.42
CA PHE A 68 2.25 11.41 -7.58
C PHE A 68 2.16 10.34 -6.48
N ALA A 69 1.04 10.29 -5.75
CA ALA A 69 0.79 9.30 -4.72
C ALA A 69 0.88 7.86 -5.25
N LEU A 70 0.34 7.61 -6.45
CA LEU A 70 0.44 6.30 -7.09
C LEU A 70 1.90 5.91 -7.33
N HIS A 71 2.71 6.81 -7.88
CA HIS A 71 4.13 6.52 -8.16
C HIS A 71 4.93 6.24 -6.89
N VAL A 72 4.63 6.92 -5.78
CA VAL A 72 5.24 6.63 -4.46
C VAL A 72 4.90 5.20 -4.01
N ALA A 73 3.63 4.79 -4.05
CA ALA A 73 3.28 3.42 -3.65
C ALA A 73 3.84 2.34 -4.61
N LEU A 74 3.92 2.65 -5.90
CA LEU A 74 4.44 1.70 -6.89
C LEU A 74 5.97 1.55 -6.79
N SER A 75 6.70 2.55 -6.30
CA SER A 75 8.16 2.47 -6.21
C SER A 75 8.64 1.39 -5.24
N ASP A 76 7.93 1.15 -4.14
CA ASP A 76 8.34 0.15 -3.13
C ASP A 76 8.25 -1.29 -3.63
N VAL A 77 7.30 -1.55 -4.54
CA VAL A 77 7.22 -2.84 -5.23
C VAL A 77 8.21 -2.91 -6.39
N ALA A 78 8.45 -1.78 -7.08
CA ALA A 78 9.37 -1.74 -8.21
C ALA A 78 10.82 -2.06 -7.79
N VAL A 79 11.24 -1.71 -6.57
CA VAL A 79 12.58 -2.05 -6.06
C VAL A 79 12.79 -3.55 -5.84
N ALA A 80 11.72 -4.35 -5.78
CA ALA A 80 11.80 -5.81 -5.76
C ALA A 80 12.18 -6.42 -7.14
N GLY A 81 12.34 -5.59 -8.17
CA GLY A 81 12.71 -6.03 -9.53
C GLY A 81 11.55 -6.63 -10.32
N VAL A 82 10.31 -6.48 -9.83
CA VAL A 82 9.09 -6.97 -10.48
C VAL A 82 8.19 -5.81 -10.88
N ALA A 83 7.49 -5.96 -12.01
CA ALA A 83 6.50 -4.96 -12.42
C ALA A 83 5.25 -5.06 -11.51
N PRO A 84 4.82 -3.96 -10.85
CA PRO A 84 3.63 -3.98 -10.01
C PRO A 84 2.36 -4.37 -10.78
N SER A 85 1.66 -5.43 -10.39
CA SER A 85 0.46 -5.89 -11.13
C SER A 85 -0.85 -5.45 -10.49
N HIS A 86 -0.86 -5.30 -9.16
CA HIS A 86 -2.05 -5.01 -8.37
C HIS A 86 -1.74 -3.91 -7.36
N LEU A 87 -2.78 -3.18 -6.97
CA LEU A 87 -2.66 -2.09 -6.01
C LEU A 87 -3.77 -2.17 -4.95
N ALA A 88 -3.35 -2.03 -3.69
CA ALA A 88 -4.23 -1.81 -2.56
C ALA A 88 -3.89 -0.46 -1.94
N ILE A 89 -4.78 0.53 -2.10
CA ILE A 89 -4.59 1.88 -1.57
C ILE A 89 -5.39 2.03 -0.27
N SER A 90 -4.75 2.57 0.77
CA SER A 90 -5.44 3.13 1.92
C SER A 90 -5.23 4.63 1.98
N PHE A 91 -6.33 5.36 2.14
CA PHE A 91 -6.35 6.80 2.23
C PHE A 91 -6.54 7.26 3.67
N SER A 92 -5.67 8.16 4.11
CA SER A 92 -5.83 8.93 5.35
C SER A 92 -6.15 10.38 5.01
N LEU A 93 -7.40 10.65 4.61
CA LEU A 93 -7.83 11.97 4.14
C LEU A 93 -8.44 12.80 5.27
N PRO A 94 -8.28 14.14 5.25
CA PRO A 94 -8.97 15.01 6.20
C PRO A 94 -10.49 14.96 5.96
N GLU A 95 -11.28 15.17 7.00
CA GLU A 95 -12.75 15.23 6.87
C GLU A 95 -13.24 16.40 6.03
N SER A 96 -12.39 17.41 5.84
CA SER A 96 -12.67 18.59 5.03
C SER A 96 -12.55 18.35 3.52
N ILE A 97 -12.07 17.17 3.08
CA ILE A 97 -11.99 16.89 1.64
C ILE A 97 -13.40 16.81 1.06
N SER A 98 -13.63 17.58 0.00
CA SER A 98 -14.88 17.55 -0.76
C SER A 98 -14.90 16.40 -1.77
N ASP A 99 -16.10 16.03 -2.21
CA ASP A 99 -16.27 14.98 -3.23
C ASP A 99 -15.57 15.34 -4.54
N ALA A 100 -15.62 16.61 -4.96
CA ALA A 100 -14.93 17.07 -6.18
C ALA A 100 -13.40 16.95 -6.08
N GLU A 101 -12.83 17.23 -4.91
CA GLU A 101 -11.39 17.06 -4.67
C GLU A 101 -10.99 15.58 -4.67
N PHE A 102 -11.82 14.73 -4.07
CA PHE A 102 -11.62 13.29 -4.11
C PHE A 102 -11.76 12.73 -5.53
N ASP A 103 -12.75 13.17 -6.30
CA ASP A 103 -12.95 12.75 -7.69
C ASP A 103 -11.76 13.12 -8.56
N ALA A 104 -11.21 14.33 -8.38
CA ALA A 104 -9.99 14.75 -9.07
C ALA A 104 -8.79 13.87 -8.68
N LEU A 105 -8.60 13.61 -7.38
CA LEU A 105 -7.56 12.72 -6.88
C LEU A 105 -7.65 11.32 -7.48
N TRP A 106 -8.84 10.75 -7.45
CA TRP A 106 -9.11 9.40 -7.93
C TRP A 106 -8.99 9.29 -9.45
N THR A 107 -9.40 10.33 -10.19
CA THR A 107 -9.21 10.43 -11.64
C THR A 107 -7.72 10.38 -12.00
N GLY A 108 -6.88 11.15 -11.30
CA GLY A 108 -5.43 11.11 -11.51
C GLY A 108 -4.84 9.71 -11.30
N ILE A 109 -5.27 9.00 -10.25
CA ILE A 109 -4.84 7.63 -9.99
C ILE A 109 -5.34 6.68 -11.08
N HIS A 110 -6.60 6.79 -11.46
CA HIS A 110 -7.25 5.93 -12.44
C HIS A 110 -6.57 6.02 -13.81
N GLU A 111 -6.40 7.24 -14.32
CA GLU A 111 -5.79 7.47 -15.63
C GLU A 111 -4.32 7.02 -15.65
N GLU A 112 -3.59 7.23 -14.55
CA GLU A 112 -2.21 6.78 -14.45
C GLU A 112 -2.09 5.26 -14.37
N CYS A 113 -2.98 4.60 -13.62
CA CYS A 113 -3.07 3.13 -13.62
C CYS A 113 -3.36 2.60 -15.03
N ALA A 114 -4.30 3.23 -15.75
CA ALA A 114 -4.64 2.86 -17.12
C ALA A 114 -3.43 3.03 -18.08
N ALA A 115 -2.71 4.15 -17.97
CA ALA A 115 -1.52 4.42 -18.77
C ALA A 115 -0.38 3.41 -18.50
N LEU A 116 -0.25 2.94 -17.26
CA LEU A 116 0.76 1.94 -16.87
C LEU A 116 0.31 0.49 -17.12
N GLY A 117 -0.91 0.26 -17.61
CA GLY A 117 -1.48 -1.08 -17.80
C GLY A 117 -1.73 -1.83 -16.49
N ARG A 118 -2.00 -1.12 -15.38
CA ARG A 118 -2.20 -1.69 -14.04
C ARG A 118 -3.67 -1.62 -13.64
N ALA A 119 -4.12 -2.60 -12.86
CA ALA A 119 -5.47 -2.63 -12.32
C ALA A 119 -5.49 -2.20 -10.84
N SER A 120 -6.24 -1.15 -10.53
CA SER A 120 -6.64 -0.83 -9.15
C SER A 120 -7.86 -1.65 -8.76
N SER A 121 -7.92 -2.18 -7.53
CA SER A 121 -9.18 -2.75 -7.02
C SER A 121 -10.26 -1.67 -6.85
N PRO A 122 -11.57 -1.97 -7.00
CA PRO A 122 -12.63 -0.99 -6.75
C PRO A 122 -12.62 -0.56 -5.28
N ALA A 123 -12.33 0.72 -5.02
CA ALA A 123 -12.42 1.30 -3.69
C ALA A 123 -13.89 1.51 -3.32
N THR A 124 -14.39 0.80 -2.31
CA THR A 124 -15.69 1.14 -1.69
C THR A 124 -15.42 2.04 -0.49
N PRO A 125 -15.81 3.32 -0.52
CA PRO A 125 -15.71 4.18 0.66
C PRO A 125 -16.67 3.65 1.74
N ARG A 126 -16.14 3.05 2.81
CA ARG A 126 -16.93 2.66 3.99
C ARG A 126 -16.75 3.73 5.05
N ALA A 127 -17.76 4.57 5.25
CA ALA A 127 -17.84 5.42 6.44
C ALA A 127 -18.23 4.54 7.63
N THR A 128 -17.36 4.41 8.63
CA THR A 128 -17.69 3.73 9.88
C THR A 128 -18.64 4.61 10.68
N PRO A 129 -19.83 4.14 11.14
CA PRO A 129 -20.67 4.92 12.02
C PRO A 129 -19.94 5.20 13.34
N ALA A 130 -20.03 6.44 13.81
CA ALA A 130 -19.35 6.89 15.01
C ALA A 130 -19.87 6.15 16.27
N PRO A 131 -18.99 5.69 17.19
CA PRO A 131 -19.43 5.28 18.51
C PRO A 131 -19.95 6.50 19.29
N SER A 132 -21.12 6.36 19.89
CA SER A 132 -21.72 7.33 20.79
C SER A 132 -20.97 7.36 22.13
N SER A 133 -19.86 8.09 22.23
CA SER A 133 -19.38 8.55 23.53
C SER A 133 -18.52 9.81 23.41
N ARG A 134 -18.72 10.70 24.38
CA ARG A 134 -18.06 12.00 24.51
C ARG A 134 -16.55 11.82 24.69
N GLY A 135 -15.78 12.37 23.77
CA GLY A 135 -14.33 12.47 23.88
C GLY A 135 -13.77 13.14 22.62
N SER A 136 -13.20 14.33 22.78
CA SER A 136 -12.58 15.12 21.72
C SER A 136 -11.29 14.45 21.22
N ALA A 137 -11.42 13.55 20.24
CA ALA A 137 -10.31 13.08 19.43
C ALA A 137 -10.54 13.53 17.97
N PRO A 138 -9.49 13.90 17.21
CA PRO A 138 -9.65 14.36 15.84
C PRO A 138 -10.22 13.20 15.01
N ARG A 139 -11.42 13.44 14.50
CA ARG A 139 -12.15 12.49 13.69
C ARG A 139 -11.39 12.35 12.36
N ARG A 140 -10.93 11.13 12.06
CA ARG A 140 -10.24 10.80 10.81
C ARG A 140 -11.19 9.91 10.01
N ARG A 141 -11.40 10.22 8.73
CA ARG A 141 -12.02 9.28 7.80
C ARG A 141 -10.99 8.21 7.46
N TRP A 142 -11.26 6.98 7.89
CA TRP A 142 -10.47 5.82 7.52
C TRP A 142 -11.15 5.12 6.36
N ALA A 143 -10.48 5.05 5.21
CA ALA A 143 -10.82 4.10 4.16
C ALA A 143 -9.71 3.05 4.09
N SER A 144 -9.97 1.89 4.69
CA SER A 144 -9.12 0.69 4.55
C SER A 144 -9.70 -0.21 3.47
N VAL A 145 -8.93 -0.48 2.42
CA VAL A 145 -9.23 -1.54 1.45
C VAL A 145 -8.34 -2.74 1.77
N THR A 146 -8.94 -3.91 2.01
CA THR A 146 -8.24 -5.19 2.23
C THR A 146 -9.22 -6.35 2.02
N PRO A 147 -8.79 -7.54 1.56
CA PRO A 147 -8.19 -7.82 0.26
C PRO A 147 -9.09 -8.72 -0.62
N TRP A 148 -8.76 -8.74 -1.91
CA TRP A 148 -8.94 -9.84 -2.87
C TRP A 148 -10.22 -10.70 -2.83
N ARG A 149 -11.03 -10.58 -3.88
CA ARG A 149 -11.79 -11.71 -4.44
C ARG A 149 -11.10 -12.17 -5.71
N SER A 150 -10.72 -13.45 -5.73
CA SER A 150 -10.24 -14.13 -6.92
C SER A 150 -11.28 -14.06 -8.03
N CYS A 151 -10.88 -13.54 -9.19
CA CYS A 151 -11.50 -13.93 -10.44
C CYS A 151 -10.37 -14.02 -11.46
N GLY A 152 -10.09 -15.25 -11.88
CA GLY A 152 -8.86 -15.63 -12.54
C GLY A 152 -8.57 -14.84 -13.82
N ARG A 153 -7.30 -14.45 -13.95
CA ARG A 153 -6.54 -14.67 -15.18
C ARG A 153 -5.04 -14.58 -14.87
N THR A 154 -4.37 -15.69 -15.14
CA THR A 154 -2.93 -15.90 -15.06
C THR A 154 -2.15 -14.83 -15.83
N ALA A 155 -1.30 -14.07 -15.14
CA ALA A 155 -0.14 -13.44 -15.75
C ALA A 155 1.11 -14.21 -15.28
N ARG A 156 1.60 -15.13 -16.12
CA ARG A 156 2.90 -15.77 -15.90
C ARG A 156 3.98 -14.74 -16.14
N ALA A 157 4.66 -14.29 -15.09
CA ALA A 157 6.00 -13.74 -15.22
C ALA A 157 6.99 -14.88 -14.92
N ARG A 158 7.64 -15.42 -15.96
CA ARG A 158 8.82 -16.27 -15.77
C ARG A 158 9.97 -15.35 -15.35
N ALA A 159 10.39 -15.42 -14.10
CA ALA A 159 11.69 -14.92 -13.70
C ALA A 159 12.73 -15.94 -14.20
N THR A 160 13.39 -15.63 -15.31
CA THR A 160 14.58 -16.37 -15.75
C THR A 160 15.71 -15.99 -14.82
N ALA A 161 16.17 -16.92 -13.98
CA ALA A 161 17.39 -16.76 -13.21
C ALA A 161 18.57 -16.64 -14.19
N CYS A 162 19.30 -15.53 -14.10
CA CYS A 162 20.63 -15.43 -14.72
C CYS A 162 21.60 -16.20 -13.83
N SER A 163 22.16 -17.27 -14.40
CA SER A 163 23.31 -18.03 -13.91
C SER A 163 24.60 -17.24 -14.00
#